data_AF-A0A6L7XPG2-F1
#
_entry.id   AF-A0A6L7XPG2-F1
#
_cell.length_a   1.000
_cell.length_b   1.000
_cell.length_c   1.000
_cell.angle_alpha   90.00
_cell.angle_beta   90.00
_cell.angle_gamma   90.00
#
_symmetry.space_group_name_H-M   'P 1'
#
loop_
_entity.id
_entity.type
_entity.pdbx_description
1 polymer ?
#
loop_
_entity_poly.entity_id
_entity_poly.type
_entity_poly.pdbx_seq_one_letter_code
_entity_poly.pdbx_strand_id
1 'polypeptide(L)'
;MSYAMAVSLCRHPRRCSRPALLVAATVMAFASTFAHAEELIPLGATWRYLDDGSDQGTAWREPDFDDSGWQSGPAELGFGDGDEATVIDSGAITFYFRHSFTADRTGAIALEVNLRRDDGAVVYLNGTEILRSNMPSGTVGYQTRALLAADDGDGLHEHSVPADSLTDGRNVLAVEVHQNNPGSSDVSFDLRLDKRTESDEVSVVRGPYLQMGTPSSMIVRWRTDAPTDTKLSYGRRVGNLNTRVGSGEPTREHEVLITSLDSSTRYFYEIGNADTTFAGNDADHYFKT
;
A
#
# COMPACT_ATOMS: atom_id res chain seq x y z
N MET A 1 83.51 39.82 24.32
CA MET A 1 84.72 38.96 24.44
C MET A 1 84.46 37.93 25.53
N SER A 2 84.87 36.68 25.29
CA SER A 2 84.75 35.46 26.14
C SER A 2 83.48 34.61 26.08
N TYR A 3 83.56 33.59 25.21
CA TYR A 3 83.44 32.13 25.48
C TYR A 3 82.59 31.64 26.67
N ALA A 4 81.65 30.73 26.39
CA ALA A 4 81.74 29.33 26.85
C ALA A 4 80.71 28.44 26.14
N MET A 5 81.21 27.31 25.62
CA MET A 5 80.50 26.21 24.98
C MET A 5 80.05 25.21 26.06
N ALA A 6 78.82 24.70 26.00
CA ALA A 6 78.46 23.43 26.62
C ALA A 6 77.28 22.79 25.89
N VAL A 7 77.55 21.64 25.28
CA VAL A 7 76.63 20.74 24.61
C VAL A 7 75.96 19.85 25.67
N SER A 8 74.65 19.66 25.61
CA SER A 8 74.04 18.40 26.09
C SER A 8 72.71 18.11 25.38
N LEU A 9 72.56 16.84 25.05
CA LEU A 9 71.61 16.25 24.11
C LEU A 9 70.22 15.98 24.70
N CYS A 10 69.26 15.81 23.77
CA CYS A 10 68.12 14.88 23.82
C CYS A 10 66.84 15.26 24.61
N ARG A 11 65.72 15.50 23.90
CA ARG A 11 64.59 14.54 23.70
C ARG A 11 63.34 15.18 23.05
N HIS A 12 63.08 14.74 21.80
CA HIS A 12 61.79 14.39 21.17
C HIS A 12 60.55 15.33 21.14
N PRO A 13 59.75 15.27 20.04
CA PRO A 13 58.75 16.27 19.69
C PRO A 13 57.37 15.97 20.29
N ARG A 14 56.66 16.98 20.79
CA ARG A 14 55.22 16.86 21.09
C ARG A 14 54.41 17.30 19.87
N ARG A 15 53.93 16.34 19.08
CA ARG A 15 52.84 16.55 18.12
C ARG A 15 51.53 16.60 18.89
N CYS A 16 50.79 17.69 18.71
CA CYS A 16 49.44 17.88 19.24
C CYS A 16 48.45 17.18 18.27
N SER A 17 47.89 16.03 18.65
CA SER A 17 46.81 15.37 17.91
C SER A 17 45.45 15.84 18.44
N ARG A 18 44.66 16.50 17.59
CA ARG A 18 43.24 16.78 17.85
C ARG A 18 42.45 15.48 17.64
N PRO A 19 41.54 15.07 18.52
CA PRO A 19 40.64 13.96 18.24
C PRO A 19 39.61 14.42 17.21
N ALA A 20 39.50 13.71 16.09
CA ALA A 20 38.41 13.89 15.14
C ALA A 20 37.16 13.22 15.73
N LEU A 21 36.14 14.04 16.00
CA LEU A 21 34.82 13.57 16.44
C LEU A 21 34.12 12.93 15.23
N LEU A 22 33.93 11.62 15.27
CA LEU A 22 33.18 10.88 14.25
C LEU A 22 31.68 11.08 14.52
N VAL A 23 31.02 11.95 13.75
CA VAL A 23 29.55 12.06 13.78
C VAL A 23 29.00 10.95 12.87
N ALA A 24 28.42 9.91 13.46
CA ALA A 24 27.67 8.91 12.72
C ALA A 24 26.34 9.55 12.27
N ALA A 25 26.26 9.93 10.99
CA ALA A 25 25.00 10.33 10.39
C ALA A 25 24.15 9.08 10.13
N THR A 26 23.15 8.85 10.97
CA THR A 26 22.13 7.83 10.74
C THR A 26 21.28 8.27 9.56
N VAL A 27 21.54 7.72 8.38
CA VAL A 27 20.65 7.88 7.22
C VAL A 27 19.41 7.01 7.52
N MET A 28 18.30 7.64 7.91
CA MET A 28 16.99 6.98 7.85
C MET A 28 16.67 6.75 6.37
N ALA A 29 16.87 5.52 5.91
CA ALA A 29 16.32 5.08 4.64
C ALA A 29 14.81 4.96 4.83
N PHE A 30 14.05 5.89 4.25
CA PHE A 30 12.62 5.68 4.04
C PHE A 30 12.50 4.58 2.96
N ALA A 31 12.13 3.38 3.37
CA ALA A 31 11.59 2.41 2.41
C ALA A 31 10.26 2.98 1.93
N SER A 32 10.15 3.31 0.65
CA SER A 32 8.84 3.55 0.05
C SER A 32 8.14 2.20 -0.03
N THR A 33 7.33 1.88 0.97
CA THR A 33 6.40 0.75 0.89
C THR A 33 5.34 1.11 -0.14
N PHE A 34 5.39 0.47 -1.30
CA PHE A 34 4.21 0.46 -2.17
C PHE A 34 3.13 -0.34 -1.46
N ALA A 35 1.90 0.18 -1.42
CA ALA A 35 0.77 -0.58 -0.88
C ALA A 35 0.09 -1.30 -2.05
N HIS A 36 -0.13 -2.61 -1.93
CA HIS A 36 -0.97 -3.34 -2.87
C HIS A 36 -2.45 -3.08 -2.53
N ALA A 37 -3.32 -3.02 -3.54
CA ALA A 37 -4.76 -2.87 -3.37
C ALA A 37 -5.47 -4.17 -3.82
N GLU A 38 -6.23 -4.77 -2.92
CA GLU A 38 -7.13 -5.88 -3.20
C GLU A 38 -8.57 -5.37 -3.15
N GLU A 39 -9.31 -5.49 -4.25
CA GLU A 39 -10.72 -5.11 -4.30
C GLU A 39 -11.56 -6.14 -3.52
N LEU A 40 -12.23 -5.68 -2.46
CA LEU A 40 -13.11 -6.51 -1.62
C LEU A 40 -14.57 -6.40 -2.06
N ILE A 41 -15.00 -5.21 -2.47
CA ILE A 41 -16.33 -4.93 -3.00
C ILE A 41 -16.16 -3.99 -4.20
N PRO A 42 -16.55 -4.38 -5.42
CA PRO A 42 -16.53 -3.50 -6.59
C PRO A 42 -17.68 -2.50 -6.57
N LEU A 43 -17.55 -1.41 -7.33
CA LEU A 43 -18.72 -0.60 -7.71
C LEU A 43 -19.75 -1.46 -8.44
N GLY A 44 -21.03 -1.12 -8.29
CA GLY A 44 -22.13 -1.89 -8.86
C GLY A 44 -22.39 -3.24 -8.20
N ALA A 45 -21.79 -3.50 -7.02
CA ALA A 45 -22.09 -4.68 -6.23
C ALA A 45 -23.58 -4.74 -5.84
N THR A 46 -24.09 -5.95 -5.58
CA THR A 46 -25.48 -6.12 -5.12
C THR A 46 -25.61 -5.87 -3.62
N TRP A 47 -26.49 -4.97 -3.22
CA TRP A 47 -26.75 -4.65 -1.82
C TRP A 47 -28.15 -5.12 -1.41
N ARG A 48 -28.29 -5.53 -0.16
CA ARG A 48 -29.58 -5.58 0.53
C ARG A 48 -29.95 -4.16 0.93
N TYR A 49 -31.20 -3.76 0.77
CA TYR A 49 -31.62 -2.40 1.09
C TYR A 49 -33.00 -2.33 1.75
N LEU A 50 -33.19 -1.26 2.52
CA LEU A 50 -34.46 -0.86 3.12
C LEU A 50 -34.66 0.65 2.94
N ASP A 51 -35.77 1.02 2.33
CA ASP A 51 -36.12 2.37 1.85
C ASP A 51 -37.48 2.86 2.37
N ASP A 52 -38.10 2.12 3.30
CA ASP A 52 -39.43 2.42 3.85
C ASP A 52 -39.47 3.55 4.89
N GLY A 53 -38.31 4.16 5.17
CA GLY A 53 -38.15 5.24 6.15
C GLY A 53 -38.37 4.85 7.61
N SER A 54 -38.41 3.55 7.93
CA SER A 54 -38.56 3.06 9.29
C SER A 54 -37.26 3.15 10.11
N ASP A 55 -37.39 3.33 11.43
CA ASP A 55 -36.24 3.35 12.34
C ASP A 55 -35.72 1.93 12.60
N GLN A 56 -34.51 1.63 12.11
CA GLN A 56 -33.86 0.33 12.31
C GLN A 56 -33.05 0.24 13.62
N GLY A 57 -32.95 1.33 14.39
CA GLY A 57 -32.09 1.41 15.56
C GLY A 57 -30.63 1.11 15.20
N THR A 58 -29.94 0.32 16.03
CA THR A 58 -28.52 -0.01 15.83
C THR A 58 -28.25 -1.47 15.47
N ALA A 59 -29.23 -2.36 15.66
CA ALA A 59 -29.01 -3.80 15.51
C ALA A 59 -28.67 -4.21 14.06
N TRP A 60 -29.21 -3.50 13.07
CA TRP A 60 -29.00 -3.78 11.64
C TRP A 60 -27.54 -3.69 11.17
N ARG A 61 -26.70 -2.98 11.92
CA ARG A 61 -25.28 -2.77 11.64
C ARG A 61 -24.43 -4.00 11.96
N GLU A 62 -24.97 -4.90 12.80
CA GLU A 62 -24.26 -6.08 13.27
C GLU A 62 -24.19 -7.18 12.19
N PRO A 63 -23.11 -7.99 12.14
CA PRO A 63 -22.97 -9.06 11.16
C PRO A 63 -24.11 -10.09 11.17
N ASP A 64 -24.67 -10.36 12.35
CA ASP A 64 -25.66 -11.42 12.57
C ASP A 64 -27.11 -10.94 12.47
N PHE A 65 -27.34 -9.67 12.09
CA PHE A 65 -28.69 -9.19 11.81
C PHE A 65 -29.28 -9.90 10.58
N ASP A 66 -30.53 -10.34 10.73
CA ASP A 66 -31.32 -10.98 9.68
C ASP A 66 -31.99 -9.93 8.79
N ASP A 67 -31.40 -9.70 7.62
CA ASP A 67 -31.93 -8.83 6.57
C ASP A 67 -32.62 -9.63 5.45
N SER A 68 -33.02 -10.88 5.69
CA SER A 68 -33.67 -11.70 4.65
C SER A 68 -34.99 -11.11 4.15
N GLY A 69 -35.60 -10.23 4.93
CA GLY A 69 -36.78 -9.45 4.55
C GLY A 69 -36.49 -8.19 3.73
N TRP A 70 -35.22 -7.77 3.61
CA TRP A 70 -34.83 -6.59 2.84
C TRP A 70 -34.78 -6.92 1.35
N GLN A 71 -35.13 -5.94 0.53
CA GLN A 71 -35.00 -6.05 -0.92
C GLN A 71 -33.51 -6.09 -1.31
N SER A 72 -33.20 -6.46 -2.57
CA SER A 72 -31.82 -6.49 -3.04
C SER A 72 -31.69 -6.11 -4.51
N GLY A 73 -30.64 -5.38 -4.85
CA GLY A 73 -30.34 -5.01 -6.23
C GLY A 73 -28.89 -4.52 -6.40
N PRO A 74 -28.38 -4.52 -7.64
CA PRO A 74 -27.08 -3.92 -7.96
C PRO A 74 -27.08 -2.42 -7.68
N ALA A 75 -25.99 -1.91 -7.13
CA ALA A 75 -25.72 -0.47 -7.16
C ALA A 75 -25.48 -0.02 -8.62
N GLU A 76 -25.71 1.23 -8.97
CA GLU A 76 -26.18 2.34 -8.13
C GLU A 76 -27.62 2.15 -7.66
N LEU A 77 -27.85 2.31 -6.35
CA LEU A 77 -29.18 2.31 -5.75
C LEU A 77 -29.61 3.75 -5.52
N GLY A 78 -30.78 4.12 -6.03
CA GLY A 78 -31.19 5.51 -5.99
C GLY A 78 -32.54 5.84 -6.61
N PHE A 79 -32.79 7.12 -6.81
CA PHE A 79 -33.82 7.65 -7.70
C PHE A 79 -33.46 9.08 -8.13
N GLY A 80 -34.05 9.57 -9.22
CA GLY A 80 -33.99 10.98 -9.62
C GLY A 80 -33.05 11.28 -10.80
N ASP A 81 -31.99 10.50 -10.99
CA ASP A 81 -30.88 10.80 -11.90
C ASP A 81 -30.96 10.01 -13.22
N GLY A 82 -31.61 8.85 -13.21
CA GLY A 82 -31.90 8.03 -14.39
C GLY A 82 -30.76 7.12 -14.84
N ASP A 83 -29.69 7.01 -14.06
CA ASP A 83 -28.59 6.07 -14.21
C ASP A 83 -28.61 4.94 -13.15
N GLU A 84 -29.64 4.88 -12.31
CA GLU A 84 -29.73 3.91 -11.23
C GLU A 84 -29.93 2.49 -11.77
N ALA A 85 -29.08 1.58 -11.31
CA ALA A 85 -29.25 0.16 -11.62
C ALA A 85 -30.40 -0.45 -10.81
N THR A 86 -30.64 0.06 -9.60
CA THR A 86 -31.79 -0.28 -8.76
C THR A 86 -32.49 1.00 -8.31
N VAL A 87 -33.72 1.19 -8.78
CA VAL A 87 -34.57 2.29 -8.31
C VAL A 87 -35.15 1.91 -6.94
N ILE A 88 -35.00 2.79 -5.95
CA ILE A 88 -35.57 2.64 -4.59
C ILE A 88 -36.70 3.65 -4.34
N ASP A 89 -37.52 3.40 -3.33
CA ASP A 89 -38.63 4.28 -2.99
C ASP A 89 -38.14 5.63 -2.42
N SER A 90 -38.86 6.71 -2.70
CA SER A 90 -38.54 8.05 -2.22
C SER A 90 -39.36 8.47 -0.99
N GLY A 91 -38.97 9.60 -0.37
CA GLY A 91 -39.74 10.22 0.72
C GLY A 91 -39.27 9.88 2.14
N ALA A 92 -38.13 9.19 2.28
CA ALA A 92 -37.45 8.98 3.56
C ALA A 92 -36.29 9.97 3.76
N ILE A 93 -35.90 10.18 5.02
CA ILE A 93 -34.62 10.83 5.34
C ILE A 93 -33.48 9.83 5.24
N THR A 94 -33.70 8.58 5.66
CA THR A 94 -32.64 7.57 5.76
C THR A 94 -32.96 6.34 4.94
N PHE A 95 -31.94 5.86 4.23
CA PHE A 95 -31.94 4.63 3.46
C PHE A 95 -30.84 3.71 3.99
N TYR A 96 -31.13 2.42 4.13
CA TYR A 96 -30.20 1.47 4.72
C TYR A 96 -29.73 0.47 3.69
N PHE A 97 -28.43 0.17 3.70
CA PHE A 97 -27.79 -0.78 2.78
C PHE A 97 -26.91 -1.76 3.55
N ARG A 98 -26.92 -3.03 3.18
CA ARG A 98 -26.04 -4.07 3.72
C ARG A 98 -25.42 -4.91 2.62
N HIS A 99 -24.14 -5.25 2.79
CA HIS A 99 -23.40 -6.15 1.92
C HIS A 99 -22.50 -7.06 2.74
N SER A 100 -22.56 -8.36 2.49
CA SER A 100 -21.64 -9.32 3.10
C SER A 100 -20.58 -9.76 2.09
N PHE A 101 -19.33 -9.76 2.52
CA PHE A 101 -18.19 -10.14 1.70
C PHE A 101 -17.23 -11.03 2.52
N THR A 102 -16.30 -11.69 1.84
CA THR A 102 -15.24 -12.48 2.49
C THR A 102 -13.91 -11.78 2.30
N ALA A 103 -13.09 -11.73 3.36
CA ALA A 103 -11.75 -11.15 3.29
C ALA A 103 -10.75 -12.00 4.08
N ASP A 104 -9.48 -11.89 3.70
CA ASP A 104 -8.31 -12.24 4.52
C ASP A 104 -7.71 -10.93 5.04
N ARG A 105 -7.56 -10.77 6.35
CA ARG A 105 -7.01 -9.56 6.96
C ARG A 105 -5.47 -9.55 7.00
N THR A 106 -4.82 -10.62 6.58
CA THR A 106 -3.36 -10.75 6.58
C THR A 106 -2.72 -9.57 5.83
N GLY A 107 -1.80 -8.89 6.49
CA GLY A 107 -1.07 -7.75 5.93
C GLY A 107 -1.91 -6.48 5.74
N ALA A 108 -3.18 -6.45 6.14
CA ALA A 108 -4.04 -5.28 5.99
C ALA A 108 -3.51 -4.10 6.82
N ILE A 109 -3.27 -2.97 6.16
CA ILE A 109 -2.83 -1.73 6.81
C ILE A 109 -3.89 -0.63 6.79
N ALA A 110 -4.79 -0.65 5.79
CA ALA A 110 -5.89 0.29 5.67
C ALA A 110 -7.00 -0.30 4.78
N LEU A 111 -8.17 0.31 4.86
CA LEU A 111 -9.26 0.14 3.89
C LEU A 111 -9.45 1.47 3.17
N GLU A 112 -9.64 1.42 1.86
CA GLU A 112 -10.03 2.57 1.05
C GLU A 112 -11.51 2.42 0.69
N VAL A 113 -12.32 3.34 1.18
CA VAL A 113 -13.75 3.43 0.91
C VAL A 113 -13.95 4.49 -0.17
N ASN A 114 -14.49 4.09 -1.31
CA ASN A 114 -14.88 4.99 -2.39
C ASN A 114 -16.40 5.03 -2.42
N LEU A 115 -16.98 6.08 -1.88
CA LEU A 115 -18.40 6.17 -1.59
C LEU A 115 -19.08 7.17 -2.52
N ARG A 116 -20.10 6.73 -3.25
CA ARG A 116 -21.12 7.60 -3.83
C ARG A 116 -22.26 7.72 -2.83
N ARG A 117 -22.62 8.95 -2.47
CA ARG A 117 -23.68 9.25 -1.51
C ARG A 117 -24.34 10.58 -1.85
N ASP A 118 -25.64 10.63 -1.67
CA ASP A 118 -26.45 11.84 -1.69
C ASP A 118 -27.52 11.71 -0.57
N ASP A 119 -27.59 12.54 0.46
CA ASP A 119 -26.76 13.72 0.75
C ASP A 119 -25.67 13.43 1.78
N GLY A 120 -25.59 12.27 2.39
CA GLY A 120 -24.73 12.06 3.57
C GLY A 120 -24.72 10.60 3.94
N ALA A 121 -23.69 10.12 4.60
CA ALA A 121 -23.65 8.71 4.97
C ALA A 121 -22.85 8.42 6.23
N VAL A 122 -23.23 7.32 6.88
CA VAL A 122 -22.44 6.67 7.91
C VAL A 122 -22.19 5.22 7.51
N VAL A 123 -20.93 4.79 7.57
CA VAL A 123 -20.49 3.45 7.16
C VAL A 123 -20.00 2.69 8.39
N TYR A 124 -20.52 1.47 8.55
CA TYR A 124 -20.18 0.54 9.61
C TYR A 124 -19.58 -0.73 9.03
N LEU A 125 -18.46 -1.18 9.59
CA LEU A 125 -17.86 -2.49 9.33
C LEU A 125 -18.00 -3.35 10.57
N ASN A 126 -18.72 -4.47 10.44
CA ASN A 126 -18.98 -5.40 11.54
C ASN A 126 -19.49 -4.70 12.82
N GLY A 127 -20.51 -3.84 12.68
CA GLY A 127 -21.09 -3.07 13.78
C GLY A 127 -20.30 -1.83 14.21
N THR A 128 -19.03 -1.68 13.81
CA THR A 128 -18.18 -0.54 14.18
C THR A 128 -18.27 0.57 13.14
N GLU A 129 -18.56 1.79 13.57
CA GLU A 129 -18.53 2.96 12.71
C GLU A 129 -17.09 3.25 12.25
N ILE A 130 -16.85 3.20 10.93
CA ILE A 130 -15.52 3.43 10.34
C ILE A 130 -15.42 4.76 9.59
N LEU A 131 -16.56 5.33 9.17
CA LEU A 131 -16.59 6.56 8.37
C LEU A 131 -17.92 7.30 8.54
N ARG A 132 -17.83 8.64 8.61
CA ARG A 132 -18.93 9.58 8.34
C ARG A 132 -18.57 10.51 7.19
N SER A 133 -19.45 10.64 6.21
CA SER A 133 -19.35 11.63 5.14
C SER A 133 -20.56 12.57 5.20
N ASN A 134 -20.31 13.87 5.32
CA ASN A 134 -21.33 14.94 5.41
C ASN A 134 -22.42 14.74 6.49
N MET A 135 -22.09 14.10 7.60
CA MET A 135 -23.00 13.89 8.73
C MET A 135 -22.55 14.67 9.97
N PRO A 136 -23.49 15.13 10.83
CA PRO A 136 -23.12 15.78 12.08
C PRO A 136 -22.38 14.83 13.03
N SER A 137 -21.61 15.41 13.95
CA SER A 137 -21.01 14.66 15.06
C SER A 137 -22.08 14.27 16.10
N GLY A 138 -21.75 13.31 16.96
CA GLY A 138 -22.65 12.82 18.01
C GLY A 138 -23.53 11.65 17.55
N THR A 139 -24.65 11.43 18.22
CA THR A 139 -25.56 10.33 17.87
C THR A 139 -26.31 10.64 16.58
N VAL A 140 -26.24 9.72 15.61
CA VAL A 140 -27.01 9.74 14.36
C VAL A 140 -28.17 8.76 14.50
N GLY A 141 -29.38 9.23 14.24
CA GLY A 141 -30.58 8.41 14.12
C GLY A 141 -31.27 8.66 12.77
N TYR A 142 -32.34 7.93 12.48
CA TYR A 142 -32.99 7.92 11.14
C TYR A 142 -33.62 9.26 10.69
N GLN A 143 -33.74 10.25 11.59
CA GLN A 143 -34.18 11.60 11.24
C GLN A 143 -33.04 12.62 11.24
N THR A 144 -31.83 12.21 11.62
CA THR A 144 -30.64 13.05 11.51
C THR A 144 -30.40 13.33 10.04
N ARG A 145 -30.23 14.60 9.71
CA ARG A 145 -30.02 15.05 8.33
C ARG A 145 -28.54 15.17 8.02
N ALA A 146 -28.20 15.01 6.75
CA ALA A 146 -26.90 15.45 6.24
C ALA A 146 -26.68 16.94 6.49
N LEU A 147 -25.43 17.38 6.53
CA LEU A 147 -25.08 18.77 6.83
C LEU A 147 -25.37 19.72 5.65
N LEU A 148 -25.13 19.25 4.42
CA LEU A 148 -25.23 20.02 3.18
C LEU A 148 -25.93 19.18 2.10
N ALA A 149 -26.53 19.85 1.10
CA ALA A 149 -27.07 19.22 -0.12
C ALA A 149 -26.49 19.84 -1.38
N ALA A 150 -25.16 19.85 -1.47
CA ALA A 150 -24.42 20.51 -2.55
C ALA A 150 -23.79 19.52 -3.53
N ASP A 151 -24.05 18.23 -3.32
CA ASP A 151 -23.36 17.12 -3.95
C ASP A 151 -24.44 16.17 -4.42
N ASP A 152 -24.95 16.45 -5.62
CA ASP A 152 -26.08 15.78 -6.30
C ASP A 152 -25.70 14.34 -6.71
N GLY A 153 -25.01 13.57 -5.85
CA GLY A 153 -24.58 12.19 -6.11
C GLY A 153 -23.50 11.98 -7.18
N ASP A 154 -23.01 13.03 -7.84
CA ASP A 154 -22.17 12.94 -9.06
C ASP A 154 -20.75 12.38 -8.79
N GLY A 155 -20.23 12.54 -7.55
CA GLY A 155 -18.86 12.22 -7.18
C GLY A 155 -18.65 10.97 -6.32
N LEU A 156 -17.49 10.32 -6.50
CA LEU A 156 -16.96 9.38 -5.50
C LEU A 156 -16.17 10.14 -4.43
N HIS A 157 -16.45 9.81 -3.17
CA HIS A 157 -15.70 10.28 -2.02
C HIS A 157 -14.71 9.21 -1.55
N GLU A 158 -13.43 9.50 -1.68
CA GLU A 158 -12.36 8.61 -1.24
C GLU A 158 -12.01 8.85 0.23
N HIS A 159 -11.98 7.77 1.01
CA HIS A 159 -11.62 7.79 2.41
C HIS A 159 -10.71 6.61 2.76
N SER A 160 -9.56 6.92 3.37
CA SER A 160 -8.68 5.92 3.96
C SER A 160 -9.02 5.75 5.44
N VAL A 161 -9.35 4.54 5.86
CA VAL A 161 -9.72 4.20 7.24
C VAL A 161 -8.89 3.04 7.78
N PRO A 162 -8.68 2.95 9.11
CA PRO A 162 -7.99 1.80 9.70
C PRO A 162 -8.70 0.48 9.39
N ALA A 163 -7.93 -0.59 9.16
CA ALA A 163 -8.46 -1.93 8.92
C ALA A 163 -8.82 -2.69 10.22
N ASP A 164 -8.87 -2.00 11.37
CA ASP A 164 -9.00 -2.61 12.71
C ASP A 164 -10.27 -3.45 12.89
N SER A 165 -11.34 -3.11 12.16
CA SER A 165 -12.64 -3.81 12.21
C SER A 165 -12.78 -4.94 11.18
N LEU A 166 -11.79 -5.13 10.31
CA LEU A 166 -11.78 -6.22 9.32
C LEU A 166 -11.41 -7.55 9.99
N THR A 167 -12.20 -8.58 9.74
CA THR A 167 -11.97 -9.93 10.26
C THR A 167 -11.64 -10.92 9.16
N ASP A 168 -11.00 -12.04 9.52
CA ASP A 168 -10.80 -13.15 8.58
C ASP A 168 -12.14 -13.86 8.34
N GLY A 169 -12.48 -14.10 7.07
CA GLY A 169 -13.73 -14.72 6.66
C GLY A 169 -14.85 -13.71 6.41
N ARG A 170 -16.06 -14.01 6.90
CA ARG A 170 -17.27 -13.24 6.62
C ARG A 170 -17.24 -11.89 7.34
N ASN A 171 -17.37 -10.82 6.56
CA ASN A 171 -17.55 -9.45 7.02
C ASN A 171 -18.88 -8.89 6.51
N VAL A 172 -19.38 -7.85 7.16
CA VAL A 172 -20.56 -7.10 6.74
C VAL A 172 -20.24 -5.61 6.75
N LEU A 173 -20.46 -4.96 5.61
CA LEU A 173 -20.61 -3.51 5.52
C LEU A 173 -22.09 -3.14 5.62
N ALA A 174 -22.37 -2.15 6.44
CA ALA A 174 -23.68 -1.58 6.68
C ALA A 174 -23.59 -0.06 6.50
N VAL A 175 -24.46 0.53 5.68
CA VAL A 175 -24.43 1.96 5.35
C VAL A 175 -25.82 2.55 5.54
N GLU A 176 -25.88 3.69 6.23
CA GLU A 176 -27.07 4.55 6.26
C GLU A 176 -26.78 5.80 5.45
N VAL A 177 -27.55 6.04 4.39
CA VAL A 177 -27.52 7.28 3.60
C VAL A 177 -28.61 8.20 4.11
N HIS A 178 -28.29 9.47 4.30
CA HIS A 178 -29.16 10.47 4.90
C HIS A 178 -29.33 11.67 3.97
N GLN A 179 -30.57 12.06 3.76
CA GLN A 179 -30.96 13.27 3.05
C GLN A 179 -30.84 14.50 3.95
N ASN A 180 -30.47 15.66 3.39
CA ASN A 180 -30.55 16.94 4.07
C ASN A 180 -32.02 17.40 4.18
N ASN A 181 -32.85 17.00 3.22
CA ASN A 181 -34.25 17.39 3.11
C ASN A 181 -35.15 16.17 2.82
N PRO A 182 -36.21 15.91 3.60
CA PRO A 182 -37.13 14.78 3.37
C PRO A 182 -37.91 14.85 2.04
N GLY A 183 -37.92 16.00 1.37
CA GLY A 183 -38.51 16.17 0.04
C GLY A 183 -37.47 16.20 -1.07
N SER A 184 -36.36 15.47 -0.94
CA SER A 184 -35.34 15.40 -1.98
C SER A 184 -35.92 14.85 -3.29
N SER A 185 -35.38 15.35 -4.40
CA SER A 185 -35.69 14.85 -5.74
C SER A 185 -34.98 13.56 -6.08
N ASP A 186 -33.90 13.27 -5.35
CA ASP A 186 -32.90 12.25 -5.66
C ASP A 186 -32.29 11.62 -4.40
N VAL A 187 -31.64 10.49 -4.62
CA VAL A 187 -30.71 9.81 -3.71
C VAL A 187 -29.84 8.89 -4.55
N SER A 188 -28.55 8.79 -4.22
CA SER A 188 -27.62 7.93 -4.96
C SER A 188 -26.66 7.23 -4.00
N PHE A 189 -26.51 5.92 -4.16
CA PHE A 189 -25.62 5.08 -3.37
C PHE A 189 -24.88 4.03 -4.21
N ASP A 190 -23.56 4.06 -4.12
CA ASP A 190 -22.66 2.98 -4.52
C ASP A 190 -21.40 3.03 -3.63
N LEU A 191 -20.72 1.90 -3.47
CA LEU A 191 -19.52 1.81 -2.63
C LEU A 191 -18.56 0.76 -3.18
N ARG A 192 -17.31 1.19 -3.45
CA ARG A 192 -16.16 0.29 -3.60
C ARG A 192 -15.34 0.27 -2.32
N LEU A 193 -14.94 -0.93 -1.91
CA LEU A 193 -14.04 -1.17 -0.80
C LEU A 193 -12.79 -1.89 -1.28
N ASP A 194 -11.63 -1.27 -1.06
CA ASP A 194 -10.33 -1.88 -1.32
C ASP A 194 -9.58 -2.11 0.00
N LYS A 195 -8.96 -3.28 0.16
CA LYS A 195 -7.97 -3.54 1.21
C LYS A 195 -6.60 -3.12 0.74
N ARG A 196 -5.89 -2.34 1.55
CA ARG A 196 -4.48 -2.01 1.33
C ARG A 196 -3.60 -2.92 2.19
N THR A 197 -2.59 -3.52 1.58
CA THR A 197 -1.56 -4.28 2.29
C THR A 197 -0.18 -3.68 2.06
N GLU A 198 0.76 -3.92 2.96
CA GLU A 198 2.17 -3.70 2.63
C GLU A 198 2.55 -4.57 1.44
N SER A 199 3.34 -4.02 0.51
CA SER A 199 3.95 -4.83 -0.54
C SER A 199 5.12 -5.61 0.04
N ASP A 200 5.04 -6.94 -0.08
CA ASP A 200 6.17 -7.84 0.19
C ASP A 200 7.12 -7.95 -1.02
N GLU A 201 6.92 -7.16 -2.09
CA GLU A 201 7.83 -7.14 -3.22
C GLU A 201 9.18 -6.55 -2.83
N VAL A 202 10.22 -7.35 -2.95
CA VAL A 202 11.59 -6.92 -2.70
C VAL A 202 12.05 -6.01 -3.84
N SER A 203 12.40 -4.77 -3.50
CA SER A 203 12.90 -3.79 -4.45
C SER A 203 14.40 -3.53 -4.29
N VAL A 204 15.06 -3.09 -5.37
CA VAL A 204 16.48 -2.75 -5.36
C VAL A 204 16.65 -1.29 -4.92
N VAL A 205 17.08 -1.08 -3.67
CA VAL A 205 17.37 0.25 -3.12
C VAL A 205 18.73 0.80 -3.56
N ARG A 206 19.63 -0.06 -4.04
CA ARG A 206 20.86 0.34 -4.75
C ARG A 206 21.12 -0.60 -5.91
N GLY A 207 21.08 -0.03 -7.12
CA GLY A 207 21.33 -0.74 -8.37
C GLY A 207 22.66 -1.48 -8.40
N PRO A 208 22.81 -2.44 -9.32
CA PRO A 208 24.02 -3.24 -9.41
C PRO A 208 25.23 -2.38 -9.74
N TYR A 209 26.32 -2.60 -9.03
CA TYR A 209 27.61 -1.98 -9.31
C TYR A 209 28.72 -3.02 -9.31
N LEU A 210 29.74 -2.73 -10.11
CA LEU A 210 30.84 -3.65 -10.42
C LEU A 210 32.06 -3.30 -9.56
N GLN A 211 32.72 -4.31 -9.00
CA GLN A 211 33.94 -4.16 -8.20
C GLN A 211 34.99 -5.22 -8.55
N MET A 212 36.26 -4.88 -8.31
CA MET A 212 37.40 -5.81 -8.36
C MET A 212 37.48 -6.64 -9.66
N GLY A 213 37.21 -6.00 -10.81
CA GLY A 213 37.34 -6.64 -12.12
C GLY A 213 38.78 -7.07 -12.39
N THR A 214 38.95 -8.30 -12.86
CA THR A 214 40.22 -8.83 -13.38
C THR A 214 40.01 -9.36 -14.81
N PRO A 215 41.06 -9.78 -15.53
CA PRO A 215 40.89 -10.41 -16.82
C PRO A 215 40.06 -11.71 -16.80
N SER A 216 39.71 -12.25 -15.63
CA SER A 216 38.95 -13.50 -15.51
C SER A 216 37.89 -13.52 -14.41
N SER A 217 37.62 -12.38 -13.76
CA SER A 217 36.64 -12.30 -12.66
C SER A 217 35.99 -10.94 -12.57
N MET A 218 34.80 -10.90 -11.96
CA MET A 218 34.08 -9.66 -11.65
C MET A 218 33.25 -9.85 -10.37
N ILE A 219 33.23 -8.85 -9.49
CA ILE A 219 32.27 -8.81 -8.38
C ILE A 219 31.10 -7.91 -8.77
N VAL A 220 29.88 -8.40 -8.61
CA VAL A 220 28.64 -7.63 -8.78
C VAL A 220 27.95 -7.52 -7.42
N ARG A 221 27.57 -6.30 -7.05
CA ARG A 221 26.92 -6.01 -5.76
C ARG A 221 25.69 -5.17 -5.95
N TRP A 222 24.68 -5.39 -5.13
CA TRP A 222 23.46 -4.57 -5.06
C TRP A 222 22.87 -4.64 -3.66
N ARG A 223 21.85 -3.81 -3.40
CA ARG A 223 21.13 -3.81 -2.12
C ARG A 223 19.63 -3.81 -2.34
N THR A 224 18.92 -4.56 -1.50
CA THR A 224 17.45 -4.61 -1.45
C THR A 224 16.88 -3.96 -0.18
N ASP A 225 15.59 -3.62 -0.21
CA ASP A 225 14.81 -3.10 0.93
C ASP A 225 14.36 -4.18 1.92
N ALA A 226 14.42 -5.46 1.55
CA ALA A 226 14.14 -6.60 2.41
C ALA A 226 15.12 -7.77 2.16
N PRO A 227 15.40 -8.62 3.17
CA PRO A 227 16.28 -9.78 2.99
C PRO A 227 15.68 -10.76 1.98
N THR A 228 16.46 -11.16 0.97
CA THR A 228 16.06 -12.15 -0.03
C THR A 228 17.25 -13.05 -0.38
N ASP A 229 16.98 -14.21 -0.97
CA ASP A 229 18.03 -15.02 -1.58
C ASP A 229 18.68 -14.28 -2.77
N THR A 230 19.86 -14.72 -3.17
CA THR A 230 20.67 -14.07 -4.19
C THR A 230 20.64 -14.87 -5.48
N LYS A 231 20.24 -14.25 -6.59
CA LYS A 231 20.40 -14.78 -7.95
C LYS A 231 21.13 -13.76 -8.82
N LEU A 232 22.18 -14.19 -9.49
CA LEU A 232 22.79 -13.49 -10.61
C LEU A 232 22.89 -14.45 -11.80
N SER A 233 22.35 -14.08 -12.95
CA SER A 233 22.58 -14.80 -14.20
C SER A 233 23.47 -13.95 -15.11
N TYR A 234 24.38 -14.58 -15.86
CA TYR A 234 25.23 -13.88 -16.84
C TYR A 234 25.49 -14.71 -18.09
N GLY A 235 25.84 -14.03 -19.19
CA GLY A 235 26.09 -14.63 -20.50
C GLY A 235 26.62 -13.62 -21.51
N ARG A 236 26.98 -14.08 -22.71
CA ARG A 236 27.57 -13.21 -23.76
C ARG A 236 26.53 -12.48 -24.62
N ARG A 237 25.25 -12.77 -24.43
CA ARG A 237 24.15 -12.23 -25.22
C ARG A 237 22.96 -11.91 -24.32
N VAL A 238 22.35 -10.76 -24.55
CA VAL A 238 21.04 -10.41 -24.00
C VAL A 238 20.01 -11.47 -24.43
N GLY A 239 19.11 -11.85 -23.53
CA GLY A 239 18.13 -12.91 -23.72
C GLY A 239 18.68 -14.33 -23.58
N ASN A 240 19.99 -14.50 -23.36
CA ASN A 240 20.63 -15.81 -23.18
C ASN A 240 21.75 -15.74 -22.14
N LEU A 241 21.34 -15.65 -20.88
CA LEU A 241 22.20 -15.68 -19.70
C LEU A 241 22.27 -17.12 -19.18
N ASN A 242 23.19 -17.91 -19.76
CA ASN A 242 23.26 -19.35 -19.59
C ASN A 242 24.01 -19.81 -18.32
N THR A 243 24.56 -18.88 -17.54
CA THR A 243 25.25 -19.20 -16.28
C THR A 243 24.55 -18.49 -15.13
N ARG A 244 24.34 -19.19 -14.02
CA ARG A 244 23.70 -18.67 -12.80
C ARG A 244 24.60 -18.90 -11.60
N VAL A 245 24.71 -17.89 -10.74
CA VAL A 245 25.39 -17.93 -9.44
C VAL A 245 24.44 -17.36 -8.41
N GLY A 246 24.45 -17.91 -7.19
CA GLY A 246 23.52 -17.47 -6.17
C GLY A 246 23.72 -18.17 -4.84
N SER A 247 22.92 -17.76 -3.86
CA SER A 247 22.85 -18.31 -2.51
C SER A 247 21.41 -18.27 -2.03
N GLY A 248 20.96 -19.31 -1.32
CA GLY A 248 19.64 -19.35 -0.69
C GLY A 248 19.54 -18.56 0.62
N GLU A 249 20.67 -18.10 1.17
CA GLU A 249 20.70 -17.37 2.45
C GLU A 249 20.15 -15.95 2.27
N PRO A 250 19.08 -15.56 3.00
CA PRO A 250 18.49 -14.23 2.89
C PRO A 250 19.44 -13.13 3.36
N THR A 251 19.68 -12.14 2.50
CA THR A 251 20.48 -10.94 2.82
C THR A 251 19.90 -9.71 2.15
N ARG A 252 20.22 -8.52 2.68
CA ARG A 252 19.95 -7.23 2.03
C ARG A 252 21.14 -6.72 1.22
N GLU A 253 22.35 -7.16 1.58
CA GLU A 253 23.59 -6.81 0.89
C GLU A 253 24.03 -8.02 0.07
N HIS A 254 23.87 -7.92 -1.24
CA HIS A 254 24.22 -8.99 -2.15
C HIS A 254 25.61 -8.74 -2.72
N GLU A 255 26.42 -9.79 -2.75
CA GLU A 255 27.76 -9.79 -3.32
C GLU A 255 28.02 -11.11 -4.02
N VAL A 256 28.26 -11.04 -5.33
CA VAL A 256 28.51 -12.22 -6.16
C VAL A 256 29.85 -12.06 -6.86
N LEU A 257 30.78 -12.97 -6.56
CA LEU A 257 32.02 -13.13 -7.30
C LEU A 257 31.80 -14.08 -8.49
N ILE A 258 31.97 -13.56 -9.69
CA ILE A 258 31.99 -14.32 -10.94
C ILE A 258 33.46 -14.61 -11.28
N THR A 259 33.76 -15.87 -11.63
CA THR A 259 35.13 -16.31 -11.96
C THR A 259 35.17 -17.07 -13.28
N SER A 260 36.37 -17.49 -13.72
CA SER A 260 36.59 -18.29 -14.93
C SER A 260 36.06 -17.62 -16.21
N LEU A 261 36.13 -16.29 -16.27
CA LEU A 261 35.71 -15.52 -17.43
C LEU A 261 36.85 -15.47 -18.46
N ASP A 262 36.48 -15.57 -19.74
CA ASP A 262 37.43 -15.28 -20.83
C ASP A 262 37.83 -13.79 -20.79
N SER A 263 39.11 -13.49 -20.94
CA SER A 263 39.61 -12.11 -21.01
C SER A 263 39.12 -11.36 -22.25
N SER A 264 39.09 -10.03 -22.21
CA SER A 264 38.68 -9.18 -23.34
C SER A 264 37.28 -9.49 -23.86
N THR A 265 36.40 -10.02 -23.01
CA THR A 265 35.07 -10.52 -23.40
C THR A 265 33.99 -9.72 -22.70
N ARG A 266 32.92 -9.38 -23.45
CA ARG A 266 31.74 -8.72 -22.89
C ARG A 266 30.76 -9.76 -22.34
N TYR A 267 30.29 -9.52 -21.13
CA TYR A 267 29.23 -10.30 -20.49
C TYR A 267 28.10 -9.38 -20.07
N PHE A 268 26.87 -9.79 -20.38
CA PHE A 268 25.63 -9.21 -19.86
C PHE A 268 25.22 -9.98 -18.62
N TYR A 269 24.50 -9.31 -17.71
CA TYR A 269 24.04 -9.93 -16.48
C TYR A 269 22.63 -9.44 -16.09
N GLU A 270 22.01 -10.20 -15.20
CA GLU A 270 20.81 -9.83 -14.47
C GLU A 270 21.00 -10.16 -12.99
N ILE A 271 20.35 -9.40 -12.11
CA ILE A 271 20.29 -9.64 -10.67
C ILE A 271 18.86 -9.89 -10.25
N GLY A 272 18.68 -10.65 -9.18
CA GLY A 272 17.35 -11.02 -8.70
C GLY A 272 17.42 -11.93 -7.48
N ASN A 273 16.32 -12.62 -7.28
CA ASN A 273 16.17 -13.70 -6.31
C ASN A 273 15.67 -14.98 -7.04
N ALA A 274 15.29 -16.03 -6.32
CA ALA A 274 14.85 -17.29 -6.93
C ALA A 274 13.72 -17.10 -7.96
N ASP A 275 12.75 -16.24 -7.63
CA ASP A 275 11.47 -16.13 -8.34
C ASP A 275 11.44 -14.96 -9.33
N THR A 276 12.15 -13.87 -9.03
CA THR A 276 12.03 -12.58 -9.71
C THR A 276 13.39 -12.07 -10.19
N THR A 277 13.39 -11.37 -11.32
CA THR A 277 14.54 -10.60 -11.80
C THR A 277 14.30 -9.13 -11.46
N PHE A 278 15.24 -8.50 -10.76
CA PHE A 278 15.10 -7.11 -10.33
C PHE A 278 15.66 -6.12 -11.35
N ALA A 279 16.76 -6.46 -12.02
CA ALA A 279 17.39 -5.61 -13.04
C ALA A 279 18.30 -6.42 -13.97
N GLY A 280 18.46 -5.95 -15.20
CA GLY A 280 19.37 -6.51 -16.20
C GLY A 280 18.70 -7.40 -17.24
N ASN A 281 19.51 -8.24 -17.89
CA ASN A 281 19.15 -8.90 -19.15
C ASN A 281 18.74 -7.90 -20.24
N ASP A 282 19.51 -6.81 -20.33
CA ASP A 282 19.33 -5.72 -21.29
C ASP A 282 20.69 -5.23 -21.81
N ALA A 283 20.70 -4.17 -22.62
CA ALA A 283 21.92 -3.65 -23.23
C ALA A 283 22.83 -2.87 -22.26
N ASP A 284 22.31 -2.46 -21.10
CA ASP A 284 22.96 -1.52 -20.17
C ASP A 284 23.67 -2.27 -19.02
N HIS A 285 23.19 -3.45 -18.66
CA HIS A 285 23.76 -4.28 -17.61
C HIS A 285 24.82 -5.25 -18.18
N TYR A 286 26.01 -4.71 -18.43
CA TYR A 286 27.15 -5.50 -18.89
C TYR A 286 28.47 -5.10 -18.23
N PHE A 287 29.45 -5.98 -18.34
CA PHE A 287 30.85 -5.70 -18.02
C PHE A 287 31.79 -6.30 -19.07
N LYS A 288 33.06 -5.90 -19.04
CA LYS A 288 34.12 -6.47 -19.86
C LYS A 288 35.29 -6.89 -18.96
N THR A 289 35.83 -8.06 -19.24
CA THR A 289 37.10 -8.58 -18.71
C THR A 289 38.25 -8.29 -19.64
#